data_AF-Q6K837-F1
#
_entry.id   AF-Q6K837-F1
#
_cell.length_a   1.000
_cell.length_b   1.000
_cell.length_c   1.000
_cell.angle_alpha   90.00
_cell.angle_beta   90.00
_cell.angle_gamma   90.00
#
_symmetry.space_group_name_H-M   'P 1'
#
loop_
_entity.id
_entity.type
_entity.pdbx_description
1 polymer ?
#
loop_
_entity_poly.entity_id
_entity_poly.type
_entity_poly.pdbx_seq_one_letter_code
_entity_poly.pdbx_strand_id
1 'polypeptide(L)'
;MAMAGGGGLNRSSSRGQLPPQELLDDLCSRFVLNVPKEDLESFERILFLLEQAHWFYEDNSVEHNPSLKSLSFKDFTTLMFNSCAALRPYRAHLDDIYKDFTHYKFRVPVCGAIILDDTYEKCLLVKGWKSSASWSFPRGKRSKDEEDHTCAVREVLEETGCDVSKLLKLEDYIEVSMWQQRVRLYIITGVKGDTVFAPQTKKEISEISWHNIDELLPAGDDAISRGVNGMKLYMVAPFLQGLKAWIATHRHPQYQKSDTSARGTVWKAKNSSTGAAPVENPVITRTGSDPQTLDSRPGKSFRNFRFDTASILQSMEASFLRT
;
A
#
# COMPACT_ATOMS: atom_id res chain seq x y z
N MET A 1 -5.69 -3.01 -1.68
CA MET A 1 -4.98 -2.47 -2.86
C MET A 1 -5.30 -0.99 -2.97
N ALA A 2 -4.73 -0.23 -2.06
CA ALA A 2 -4.74 1.22 -2.08
C ALA A 2 -3.83 1.77 -3.20
N MET A 3 -4.14 3.01 -3.57
CA MET A 3 -3.58 3.71 -4.72
C MET A 3 -2.43 4.61 -4.28
N ALA A 4 -1.30 4.05 -3.85
CA ALA A 4 -0.04 4.78 -3.98
C ALA A 4 0.47 4.58 -5.40
N GLY A 5 0.48 5.66 -6.20
CA GLY A 5 1.21 5.67 -7.46
C GLY A 5 2.69 5.45 -7.20
N GLY A 6 3.11 4.18 -7.12
CA GLY A 6 4.49 3.70 -7.01
C GLY A 6 5.25 4.01 -8.30
N GLY A 7 5.64 5.26 -8.42
CA GLY A 7 6.90 5.61 -9.06
C GLY A 7 7.75 6.13 -7.91
N GLY A 8 8.86 5.47 -7.64
CA GLY A 8 9.72 5.76 -6.49
C GLY A 8 10.13 7.23 -6.42
N LEU A 9 10.76 7.56 -5.29
CA LEU A 9 11.75 8.64 -5.18
C LEU A 9 12.43 8.86 -6.53
N ASN A 10 12.70 10.12 -6.92
CA ASN A 10 13.52 10.51 -8.07
C ASN A 10 14.93 9.89 -8.00
N ARG A 11 14.95 8.58 -8.16
CA ARG A 11 15.97 7.63 -8.51
C ARG A 11 15.37 6.84 -9.67
N SER A 12 14.97 7.56 -10.71
CA SER A 12 15.54 7.24 -12.01
C SER A 12 17.06 7.43 -11.92
N SER A 13 17.73 6.62 -11.08
CA SER A 13 19.10 6.23 -11.34
C SER A 13 18.97 5.46 -12.63
N SER A 14 19.06 6.18 -13.75
CA SER A 14 19.21 5.62 -15.09
C SER A 14 20.41 4.67 -15.16
N ARG A 15 21.25 4.65 -14.13
CA ARG A 15 22.43 3.83 -13.90
C ARG A 15 22.17 2.42 -13.37
N GLY A 16 20.94 2.08 -12.96
CA GLY A 16 20.63 0.72 -12.53
C GLY A 16 20.62 -0.27 -13.71
N GLN A 17 21.07 -1.49 -13.48
CA GLN A 17 20.95 -2.59 -14.45
C GLN A 17 19.53 -3.14 -14.47
N LEU A 18 19.08 -3.61 -15.64
CA LEU A 18 17.82 -4.36 -15.73
C LEU A 18 17.94 -5.66 -14.91
N PRO A 19 16.83 -6.16 -14.35
CA PRO A 19 16.83 -7.44 -13.67
C PRO A 19 17.28 -8.57 -14.60
N PRO A 20 18.09 -9.52 -14.10
CA PRO A 20 18.53 -10.67 -14.89
C PRO A 20 17.34 -11.56 -15.25
N GLN A 21 17.48 -12.34 -16.33
CA GLN A 21 16.43 -13.24 -16.81
C GLN A 21 15.96 -14.22 -15.73
N GLU A 22 16.86 -14.75 -14.90
CA GLU A 22 16.52 -15.65 -13.79
C GLU A 22 15.54 -15.01 -12.79
N LEU A 23 15.70 -13.72 -12.49
CA LEU A 23 14.79 -12.99 -11.61
C LEU A 23 13.42 -12.76 -12.28
N LEU A 24 13.40 -12.47 -13.59
CA LEU A 24 12.15 -12.31 -14.34
C LEU A 24 11.39 -13.62 -14.44
N ASP A 25 12.09 -14.75 -14.62
CA ASP A 25 11.50 -16.08 -14.65
C ASP A 25 10.95 -16.50 -13.27
N ASP A 26 11.65 -16.16 -12.18
CA ASP A 26 11.13 -16.33 -10.80
C ASP A 26 9.86 -15.52 -10.57
N LEU A 27 9.87 -14.23 -10.90
CA LEU A 27 8.70 -13.35 -10.78
C LEU A 27 7.53 -13.86 -11.63
N CYS A 28 7.76 -14.29 -12.87
CA CYS A 28 6.71 -14.83 -13.73
C CYS A 28 6.14 -16.13 -13.12
N SER A 29 6.99 -17.02 -12.64
CA SER A 29 6.57 -18.28 -12.01
C SER A 29 5.78 -18.06 -10.74
N ARG A 30 6.21 -17.13 -9.90
CA ARG A 30 5.62 -16.85 -8.59
C ARG A 30 4.26 -16.18 -8.67
N PHE A 31 4.09 -15.26 -9.61
CA PHE A 31 2.89 -14.41 -9.68
C PHE A 31 1.98 -14.68 -10.86
N VAL A 32 2.46 -15.30 -11.94
CA VAL A 32 1.68 -15.43 -13.20
C VAL A 32 1.44 -16.88 -13.58
N LEU A 33 2.47 -17.75 -13.59
CA LEU A 33 2.33 -19.08 -14.18
C LEU A 33 1.57 -20.09 -13.30
N ASN A 34 1.65 -19.94 -11.97
CA ASN A 34 1.11 -20.91 -11.01
C ASN A 34 -0.19 -20.44 -10.33
N VAL A 35 -0.91 -19.49 -10.93
CA VAL A 35 -2.18 -18.97 -10.42
C VAL A 35 -3.36 -19.82 -10.88
N PRO A 36 -4.52 -19.74 -10.19
CA PRO A 36 -5.76 -20.37 -10.66
C PRO A 36 -6.10 -19.96 -12.10
N LYS A 37 -6.72 -20.88 -12.86
CA LYS A 37 -7.02 -20.64 -14.30
C LYS A 37 -7.91 -19.42 -14.50
N GLU A 38 -8.77 -19.14 -13.53
CA GLU A 38 -9.68 -18.00 -13.50
C GLU A 38 -8.91 -16.68 -13.55
N ASP A 39 -7.70 -16.60 -12.99
CA ASP A 39 -6.86 -15.39 -13.04
C ASP A 39 -6.16 -15.20 -14.40
N LEU A 40 -6.13 -16.23 -15.25
CA LEU A 40 -5.56 -16.19 -16.61
C LEU A 40 -6.60 -15.91 -17.70
N GLU A 41 -7.88 -15.75 -17.33
CA GLU A 41 -8.99 -15.59 -18.28
C GLU A 41 -8.99 -14.25 -19.02
N SER A 42 -8.34 -13.23 -18.48
CA SER A 42 -8.31 -11.89 -19.08
C SER A 42 -6.97 -11.20 -18.85
N PHE A 43 -6.58 -10.33 -19.78
CA PHE A 43 -5.33 -9.58 -19.64
C PHE A 43 -5.38 -8.61 -18.48
N GLU A 44 -6.54 -8.08 -18.12
CA GLU A 44 -6.68 -7.21 -16.96
C GLU A 44 -6.30 -7.94 -15.67
N ARG A 45 -6.71 -9.20 -15.53
CA ARG A 45 -6.37 -10.05 -14.38
C ARG A 45 -4.89 -10.39 -14.37
N ILE A 46 -4.33 -10.74 -15.52
CA ILE A 46 -2.88 -10.94 -15.68
C ILE A 46 -2.09 -9.67 -15.31
N LEU A 47 -2.56 -8.48 -15.69
CA LEU A 47 -1.87 -7.23 -15.35
C LEU A 47 -1.99 -6.86 -13.86
N PHE A 48 -3.05 -7.24 -13.14
CA PHE A 48 -3.05 -7.16 -11.67
C PHE A 48 -2.00 -8.07 -11.05
N LEU A 49 -1.80 -9.28 -11.57
CA LEU A 49 -0.72 -10.16 -11.11
C LEU A 49 0.67 -9.59 -11.39
N LEU A 50 0.86 -9.00 -12.58
CA LEU A 50 2.11 -8.30 -12.92
C LEU A 50 2.34 -7.08 -12.04
N GLU A 51 1.29 -6.40 -11.58
CA GLU A 51 1.42 -5.31 -10.61
C GLU A 51 1.90 -5.83 -9.25
N GLN A 52 1.37 -6.96 -8.77
CA GLN A 52 1.89 -7.58 -7.54
C GLN A 52 3.35 -8.02 -7.70
N ALA A 53 3.72 -8.56 -8.86
CA ALA A 53 5.11 -8.88 -9.19
C ALA A 53 6.01 -7.64 -9.23
N HIS A 54 5.50 -6.52 -9.75
CA HIS A 54 6.21 -5.24 -9.79
C HIS A 54 6.46 -4.70 -8.39
N TRP A 55 5.46 -4.73 -7.51
CA TRP A 55 5.64 -4.37 -6.09
C TRP A 55 6.63 -5.28 -5.40
N PHE A 56 6.54 -6.59 -5.62
CA PHE A 56 7.52 -7.51 -5.06
C PHE A 56 8.95 -7.18 -5.53
N TYR A 57 9.13 -6.85 -6.81
CA TYR A 57 10.41 -6.44 -7.38
C TYR A 57 10.95 -5.16 -6.74
N GLU A 58 10.14 -4.10 -6.65
CA GLU A 58 10.57 -2.81 -6.08
C GLU A 58 10.87 -2.92 -4.57
N ASP A 59 10.08 -3.69 -3.82
CA ASP A 59 10.19 -3.77 -2.36
C ASP A 59 11.14 -4.84 -1.85
N ASN A 60 11.45 -5.87 -2.65
CA ASN A 60 12.30 -6.97 -2.20
C ASN A 60 13.56 -7.13 -3.05
N SER A 61 13.50 -6.90 -4.36
CA SER A 61 14.68 -7.05 -5.22
C SER A 61 15.50 -5.77 -5.26
N VAL A 62 14.89 -4.63 -5.62
CA VAL A 62 15.58 -3.34 -5.74
C VAL A 62 16.05 -2.82 -4.38
N GLU A 63 15.26 -3.03 -3.33
CA GLU A 63 15.63 -2.60 -1.96
C GLU A 63 16.88 -3.31 -1.43
N HIS A 64 17.02 -4.62 -1.69
CA HIS A 64 18.18 -5.41 -1.25
C HIS A 64 19.35 -5.38 -2.22
N ASN A 65 19.11 -5.04 -3.50
CA ASN A 65 20.15 -4.87 -4.50
C ASN A 65 20.04 -3.51 -5.22
N PRO A 66 20.68 -2.45 -4.69
CA PRO A 66 20.66 -1.12 -5.29
C PRO A 66 21.31 -1.01 -6.68
N SER A 67 21.95 -2.07 -7.20
CA SER A 67 22.42 -2.11 -8.58
C SER A 67 21.28 -2.31 -9.58
N LEU A 68 20.13 -2.83 -9.13
CA LEU A 68 18.94 -3.02 -9.96
C LEU A 68 18.24 -1.68 -10.22
N LYS A 69 17.70 -1.53 -11.41
CA LYS A 69 16.95 -0.34 -11.84
C LYS A 69 15.53 -0.37 -11.28
N SER A 70 15.11 0.69 -10.59
CA SER A 70 13.68 0.92 -10.32
C SER A 70 12.94 1.17 -11.64
N LEU A 71 11.83 0.47 -11.86
CA LEU A 71 11.07 0.50 -13.11
C LEU A 71 9.69 1.10 -12.87
N SER A 72 9.17 1.83 -13.87
CA SER A 72 7.74 2.14 -13.87
C SER A 72 6.95 0.86 -14.12
N PHE A 73 5.68 0.81 -13.70
CA PHE A 73 4.84 -0.35 -13.98
C PHE A 73 4.73 -0.65 -15.48
N LYS A 74 4.70 0.38 -16.34
CA LYS A 74 4.70 0.21 -17.81
C LYS A 74 6.00 -0.42 -18.31
N ASP A 75 7.16 0.05 -17.83
CA ASP A 75 8.46 -0.50 -18.23
C ASP A 75 8.64 -1.93 -17.73
N PHE A 76 8.22 -2.21 -16.49
CA PHE A 76 8.23 -3.55 -15.91
C PHE A 76 7.32 -4.50 -16.69
N THR A 77 6.09 -4.09 -17.00
CA THR A 77 5.15 -4.88 -17.82
C THR A 77 5.75 -5.17 -19.20
N THR A 78 6.34 -4.16 -19.85
CA THR A 78 7.03 -4.33 -21.14
C THR A 78 8.17 -5.33 -21.06
N LEU A 79 8.96 -5.28 -19.99
CA LEU A 79 10.04 -6.23 -19.74
C LEU A 79 9.51 -7.66 -19.56
N MET A 80 8.46 -7.83 -18.75
CA MET A 80 7.83 -9.14 -18.51
C MET A 80 7.24 -9.76 -19.78
N PHE A 81 6.61 -8.96 -20.65
CA PHE A 81 6.10 -9.43 -21.95
C PHE A 81 7.22 -9.84 -22.91
N ASN A 82 8.40 -9.22 -22.84
CA ASN A 82 9.53 -9.63 -23.68
C ASN A 82 10.24 -10.88 -23.14
N SER A 83 10.34 -10.99 -21.81
CA SER A 83 11.14 -12.02 -21.14
C SER A 83 10.38 -13.30 -20.79
N CYS A 84 9.10 -13.24 -20.42
CA CYS A 84 8.36 -14.44 -20.02
C CYS A 84 7.70 -15.15 -21.20
N ALA A 85 7.96 -16.46 -21.36
CA ALA A 85 7.48 -17.25 -22.49
C ALA A 85 5.95 -17.27 -22.64
N ALA A 86 5.21 -17.23 -21.52
CA ALA A 86 3.75 -17.21 -21.52
C ALA A 86 3.16 -15.88 -22.03
N LEU A 87 3.87 -14.76 -21.83
CA LEU A 87 3.39 -13.42 -22.19
C LEU A 87 3.89 -12.97 -23.58
N ARG A 88 5.04 -13.51 -24.02
CA ARG A 88 5.70 -13.15 -25.27
C ARG A 88 4.83 -13.21 -26.53
N PRO A 89 3.90 -14.18 -26.70
CA PRO A 89 3.01 -14.21 -27.86
C PRO A 89 2.16 -12.93 -28.01
N TYR A 90 1.88 -12.24 -26.92
CA TYR A 90 0.96 -11.08 -26.89
C TYR A 90 1.67 -9.74 -26.97
N ARG A 91 3.01 -9.72 -27.10
CA ARG A 91 3.82 -8.50 -27.13
C ARG A 91 3.38 -7.47 -28.16
N ALA A 92 2.84 -7.92 -29.31
CA ALA A 92 2.40 -7.04 -30.38
C ALA A 92 1.16 -6.22 -30.01
N HIS A 93 0.42 -6.65 -29.00
CA HIS A 93 -0.81 -6.01 -28.50
C HIS A 93 -0.61 -5.33 -27.15
N LEU A 94 0.64 -5.22 -26.67
CA LEU A 94 0.94 -4.76 -25.32
C LEU A 94 0.36 -3.37 -25.02
N ASP A 95 0.48 -2.41 -25.95
CA ASP A 95 -0.02 -1.06 -25.70
C ASP A 95 -1.55 -1.02 -25.56
N ASP A 96 -2.28 -1.80 -26.37
CA ASP A 96 -3.73 -1.92 -26.27
C ASP A 96 -4.14 -2.62 -24.97
N ILE A 97 -3.50 -3.75 -24.64
CA ILE A 97 -3.68 -4.48 -23.38
C ILE A 97 -3.46 -3.56 -22.18
N TYR A 98 -2.37 -2.79 -22.18
CA TYR A 98 -2.03 -1.89 -21.07
C TYR A 98 -3.03 -0.74 -20.96
N LYS A 99 -3.49 -0.20 -22.09
CA LYS A 99 -4.52 0.86 -22.13
C LYS A 99 -5.85 0.35 -21.57
N ASP A 100 -6.30 -0.82 -22.02
CA ASP A 100 -7.55 -1.42 -21.56
C ASP A 100 -7.50 -1.76 -20.07
N PHE A 101 -6.39 -2.32 -19.59
CA PHE A 101 -6.15 -2.52 -18.17
C PHE A 101 -6.21 -1.22 -17.37
N THR A 102 -5.55 -0.16 -17.84
CA THR A 102 -5.54 1.13 -17.13
C THR A 102 -6.96 1.69 -17.00
N HIS A 103 -7.74 1.58 -18.07
CA HIS A 103 -9.13 2.02 -18.11
C HIS A 103 -10.06 1.16 -17.25
N TYR A 104 -9.91 -0.17 -17.29
CA TYR A 104 -10.60 -1.09 -16.40
C TYR A 104 -10.29 -0.78 -14.94
N LYS A 105 -9.00 -0.72 -14.60
CA LYS A 105 -8.51 -0.47 -13.24
C LYS A 105 -9.03 0.85 -12.69
N PHE A 106 -9.09 1.90 -13.51
CA PHE A 106 -9.63 3.19 -13.07
C PHE A 106 -11.09 3.10 -12.63
N ARG A 107 -11.92 2.28 -13.28
CA ARG A 107 -13.35 2.11 -12.99
C ARG A 107 -13.65 1.22 -11.78
N VAL A 108 -12.66 0.49 -11.26
CA VAL A 108 -12.87 -0.37 -10.09
C VAL A 108 -13.39 0.47 -8.92
N PRO A 109 -14.52 0.08 -8.29
CA PRO A 109 -15.06 0.78 -7.13
C PRO A 109 -14.04 0.90 -6.01
N VAL A 110 -14.07 2.04 -5.33
CA VAL A 110 -13.18 2.36 -4.21
C VAL A 110 -14.01 2.48 -2.93
N CYS A 111 -13.57 1.81 -1.88
CA CYS A 111 -14.17 1.90 -0.56
C CYS A 111 -13.13 2.30 0.49
N GLY A 112 -13.57 3.00 1.53
CA GLY A 112 -12.69 3.49 2.59
C GLY A 112 -13.47 4.13 3.73
N ALA A 113 -12.82 4.98 4.51
CA ALA A 113 -13.45 5.63 5.66
C ALA A 113 -13.07 7.10 5.84
N ILE A 114 -14.02 7.86 6.39
CA ILE A 114 -13.81 9.16 7.00
C ILE A 114 -13.82 8.92 8.51
N ILE A 115 -12.63 8.83 9.10
CA ILE A 115 -12.47 8.64 10.55
C ILE A 115 -12.49 10.01 11.22
N LEU A 116 -13.45 10.25 12.10
CA LEU A 116 -13.59 11.48 12.88
C LEU A 116 -12.95 11.35 14.26
N ASP A 117 -12.43 12.47 14.78
CA ASP A 117 -12.06 12.57 16.20
C ASP A 117 -13.30 12.69 17.10
N ASP A 118 -13.13 12.56 18.41
CA ASP A 118 -14.26 12.56 19.35
C ASP A 118 -15.10 13.87 19.34
N THR A 119 -14.53 14.99 18.87
CA THR A 119 -15.22 16.28 18.80
C THR A 119 -15.98 16.51 17.49
N TYR A 120 -15.75 15.65 16.48
CA TYR A 120 -16.20 15.76 15.09
C TYR A 120 -15.68 17.02 14.38
N GLU A 121 -14.52 17.53 14.79
CA GLU A 121 -13.90 18.72 14.20
C GLU A 121 -12.74 18.35 13.26
N LYS A 122 -12.15 17.17 13.44
CA LYS A 122 -11.03 16.69 12.63
C LYS A 122 -11.37 15.35 12.00
N CYS A 123 -10.75 15.10 10.86
CA CYS A 123 -10.75 13.79 10.22
C CYS A 123 -9.32 13.30 9.96
N LEU A 124 -9.14 11.98 9.96
CA LEU A 124 -7.87 11.35 9.65
C LEU A 124 -7.63 11.34 8.13
N LEU A 125 -6.49 11.87 7.68
CA LEU A 125 -6.04 11.77 6.30
C LEU A 125 -4.70 11.05 6.22
N VAL A 126 -4.47 10.40 5.09
CA VAL A 126 -3.23 9.71 4.75
C VAL A 126 -2.56 10.38 3.54
N LYS A 127 -1.22 10.31 3.49
CA LYS A 127 -0.40 10.87 2.40
C LYS A 127 0.61 9.85 1.88
N GLY A 128 0.63 9.64 0.56
CA GLY A 128 1.62 8.79 -0.10
C GLY A 128 3.05 9.33 -0.07
N TRP A 129 4.04 8.54 -0.49
CA TRP A 129 5.48 8.86 -0.37
C TRP A 129 6.02 9.96 -1.28
N LYS A 130 5.34 10.29 -2.38
CA LYS A 130 5.80 11.37 -3.26
C LYS A 130 5.74 12.70 -2.51
N SER A 131 6.74 13.55 -2.67
CA SER A 131 6.72 14.91 -2.11
C SER A 131 5.50 15.71 -2.59
N SER A 132 5.07 15.46 -3.83
CA SER A 132 3.87 16.02 -4.47
C SER A 132 2.58 15.21 -4.22
N ALA A 133 2.63 14.18 -3.38
CA ALA A 133 1.46 13.38 -3.04
C ALA A 133 0.41 14.25 -2.37
N SER A 134 -0.84 14.02 -2.76
CA SER A 134 -2.00 14.64 -2.13
C SER A 134 -2.35 13.92 -0.83
N TRP A 135 -2.91 14.65 0.11
CA TRP A 135 -3.64 14.07 1.24
C TRP A 135 -5.00 13.57 0.78
N SER A 136 -5.48 12.49 1.39
CA SER A 136 -6.76 11.90 1.06
C SER A 136 -7.28 10.99 2.19
N PHE A 137 -8.55 10.60 2.13
CA PHE A 137 -9.12 9.63 3.07
C PHE A 137 -8.54 8.22 2.84
N PRO A 138 -8.33 7.42 3.89
CA PRO A 138 -7.87 6.05 3.74
C PRO A 138 -8.89 5.23 2.95
N ARG A 139 -8.46 4.65 1.82
CA ARG A 139 -9.34 3.97 0.86
C ARG A 139 -8.54 3.15 -0.15
N GLY A 140 -9.18 2.13 -0.71
CA GLY A 140 -8.62 1.39 -1.83
C GLY A 140 -9.67 0.66 -2.66
N LYS A 141 -9.18 -0.09 -3.64
CA LYS A 141 -10.04 -0.75 -4.61
C LYS A 141 -10.67 -2.00 -4.04
N ARG A 142 -11.95 -2.17 -4.37
CA ARG A 142 -12.71 -3.38 -4.08
C ARG A 142 -12.15 -4.56 -4.87
N SER A 143 -11.99 -5.68 -4.19
CA SER A 143 -11.64 -6.97 -4.80
C SER A 143 -12.86 -7.60 -5.48
N LYS A 144 -12.63 -8.68 -6.25
CA LYS A 144 -13.72 -9.44 -6.86
C LYS A 144 -14.62 -10.01 -5.75
N ASP A 145 -15.93 -9.87 -5.92
CA ASP A 145 -16.97 -10.36 -5.01
C ASP A 145 -16.87 -9.85 -3.55
N GLU A 146 -16.05 -8.82 -3.30
CA GLU A 146 -15.89 -8.20 -1.99
C GLU A 146 -17.00 -7.17 -1.75
N GLU A 147 -17.63 -7.23 -0.59
CA GLU A 147 -18.62 -6.22 -0.16
C GLU A 147 -17.95 -4.88 0.18
N ASP A 148 -18.68 -3.78 -0.01
CA ASP A 148 -18.12 -2.43 0.14
C ASP A 148 -17.57 -2.15 1.55
N HIS A 149 -18.28 -2.59 2.59
CA HIS A 149 -17.86 -2.42 3.98
C HIS A 149 -16.63 -3.27 4.31
N THR A 150 -16.56 -4.50 3.79
CA THR A 150 -15.40 -5.39 3.94
C THR A 150 -14.16 -4.77 3.30
N CYS A 151 -14.31 -4.22 2.08
CA CYS A 151 -13.24 -3.47 1.42
C CYS A 151 -12.80 -2.27 2.27
N ALA A 152 -13.74 -1.48 2.78
CA ALA A 152 -13.41 -0.30 3.59
C ALA A 152 -12.62 -0.68 4.85
N VAL A 153 -13.04 -1.71 5.59
CA VAL A 153 -12.34 -2.21 6.79
C VAL A 153 -10.92 -2.65 6.44
N ARG A 154 -10.77 -3.45 5.37
CA ARG A 154 -9.48 -3.97 4.95
C ARG A 154 -8.50 -2.85 4.55
N GLU A 155 -8.93 -1.92 3.70
CA GLU A 155 -8.07 -0.82 3.23
C GLU A 155 -7.69 0.15 4.34
N VAL A 156 -8.61 0.45 5.26
CA VAL A 156 -8.32 1.31 6.42
C VAL A 156 -7.31 0.63 7.34
N LEU A 157 -7.43 -0.67 7.57
CA LEU A 157 -6.46 -1.43 8.35
C LEU A 157 -5.08 -1.46 7.67
N GLU A 158 -5.03 -1.71 6.36
CA GLU A 158 -3.80 -1.70 5.55
C GLU A 158 -3.07 -0.35 5.64
N GLU A 159 -3.78 0.77 5.44
CA GLU A 159 -3.18 2.11 5.34
C GLU A 159 -2.93 2.80 6.69
N THR A 160 -3.68 2.44 7.75
CA THR A 160 -3.64 3.17 9.03
C THR A 160 -3.32 2.31 10.24
N GLY A 161 -3.43 0.98 10.12
CA GLY A 161 -3.30 0.05 11.24
C GLY A 161 -4.49 0.06 12.20
N CYS A 162 -5.54 0.83 11.92
CA CYS A 162 -6.75 0.92 12.73
C CYS A 162 -7.83 -0.03 12.22
N ASP A 163 -8.26 -0.99 13.06
CA ASP A 163 -9.40 -1.83 12.78
C ASP A 163 -10.71 -1.11 13.16
N VAL A 164 -11.46 -0.71 12.13
CA VAL A 164 -12.73 0.01 12.26
C VAL A 164 -13.96 -0.91 12.16
N SER A 165 -13.77 -2.23 12.05
CA SER A 165 -14.87 -3.20 11.82
C SER A 165 -16.02 -3.10 12.83
N LYS A 166 -15.70 -2.86 14.10
CA LYS A 166 -16.70 -2.75 15.19
C LYS A 166 -17.36 -1.37 15.29
N LEU A 167 -16.79 -0.37 14.63
CA LEU A 167 -17.26 1.02 14.64
C LEU A 167 -18.04 1.36 13.37
N LEU A 168 -17.86 0.57 12.31
CA LEU A 168 -18.51 0.77 11.03
C LEU A 168 -20.01 0.45 11.14
N LYS A 169 -20.82 1.41 10.70
CA LYS A 169 -22.25 1.27 10.49
C LYS A 169 -22.55 1.26 9.00
N LEU A 170 -23.43 0.37 8.55
CA LEU A 170 -23.66 0.13 7.12
C LEU A 170 -24.37 1.29 6.43
N GLU A 171 -25.13 2.07 7.20
CA GLU A 171 -25.94 3.21 6.80
C GLU A 171 -25.16 4.54 6.80
N ASP A 172 -24.08 4.63 7.59
CA ASP A 172 -23.30 5.86 7.74
C ASP A 172 -22.20 5.92 6.67
N TYR A 173 -22.58 6.27 5.44
CA TYR A 173 -21.64 6.47 4.35
C TYR A 173 -21.98 7.68 3.48
N ILE A 174 -20.96 8.16 2.77
CA ILE A 174 -21.12 9.12 1.68
C ILE A 174 -20.59 8.46 0.41
N GLU A 175 -21.36 8.53 -0.66
CA GLU A 175 -21.00 7.96 -1.95
C GLU A 175 -20.96 9.03 -3.02
N VAL A 176 -19.87 9.02 -3.79
CA VAL A 176 -19.63 9.93 -4.90
C VAL A 176 -19.27 9.10 -6.12
N SER A 177 -19.95 9.37 -7.24
CA SER A 177 -19.63 8.78 -8.54
C SER A 177 -19.05 9.86 -9.45
N MET A 178 -17.81 9.67 -9.86
CA MET A 178 -17.03 10.65 -10.62
C MET A 178 -16.20 9.94 -11.68
N TRP A 179 -16.25 10.42 -12.93
CA TRP A 179 -15.46 9.86 -14.03
C TRP A 179 -15.64 8.34 -14.21
N GLN A 180 -16.85 7.81 -14.00
CA GLN A 180 -17.14 6.36 -14.01
C GLN A 180 -16.44 5.54 -12.92
N GLN A 181 -15.82 6.19 -11.93
CA GLN A 181 -15.36 5.57 -10.70
C GLN A 181 -16.35 5.88 -9.58
N ARG A 182 -16.79 4.84 -8.89
CA ARG A 182 -17.67 4.92 -7.73
C ARG A 182 -16.83 4.85 -6.46
N VAL A 183 -16.96 5.85 -5.59
CA VAL A 183 -16.20 5.95 -4.34
C VAL A 183 -17.17 6.05 -3.17
N ARG A 184 -17.10 5.10 -2.23
CA ARG A 184 -17.91 5.08 -1.01
C ARG A 184 -17.01 5.18 0.21
N LEU A 185 -17.25 6.15 1.08
CA LEU A 185 -16.53 6.29 2.33
C LEU A 185 -17.50 6.17 3.51
N TYR A 186 -17.23 5.25 4.41
CA TYR A 186 -17.98 5.08 5.65
C TYR A 186 -17.52 6.10 6.69
N ILE A 187 -18.46 6.69 7.43
CA ILE A 187 -18.17 7.64 8.49
C ILE A 187 -17.93 6.85 9.78
N ILE A 188 -16.74 6.94 10.33
CA ILE A 188 -16.31 6.19 11.51
C ILE A 188 -16.11 7.16 12.67
N THR A 189 -16.74 6.85 13.80
CA THR A 189 -16.66 7.63 15.04
C THR A 189 -16.31 6.70 16.21
N GLY A 190 -15.84 7.26 17.33
CA GLY A 190 -15.49 6.49 18.52
C GLY A 190 -14.15 5.74 18.43
N VAL A 191 -13.27 6.14 17.50
CA VAL A 191 -11.87 5.68 17.54
C VAL A 191 -11.19 6.34 18.73
N LYS A 192 -10.62 5.53 19.62
CA LYS A 192 -10.00 6.03 20.85
C LYS A 192 -8.89 7.02 20.54
N GLY A 193 -8.83 8.15 21.26
CA GLY A 193 -7.81 9.17 21.06
C GLY A 193 -6.35 8.72 21.29
N ASP A 194 -6.13 7.59 21.99
CA ASP A 194 -4.81 6.97 22.21
C ASP A 194 -4.44 5.93 21.14
N THR A 195 -5.27 5.75 20.10
CA THR A 195 -4.99 4.82 19.00
C THR A 195 -3.69 5.20 18.30
N VAL A 196 -2.76 4.25 18.24
CA VAL A 196 -1.51 4.39 17.49
C VAL A 196 -1.77 4.02 16.04
N PHE A 197 -1.71 5.00 15.15
CA PHE A 197 -1.82 4.76 13.71
C PHE A 197 -0.45 4.48 13.10
N ALA A 198 -0.35 3.44 12.28
CA ALA A 198 0.82 3.13 11.47
C ALA A 198 0.39 2.24 10.29
N PRO A 199 0.84 2.51 9.06
CA PRO A 199 0.51 1.66 7.92
C PRO A 199 1.11 0.26 8.10
N GLN A 200 0.40 -0.75 7.61
CA GLN A 200 0.87 -2.14 7.57
C GLN A 200 1.56 -2.49 6.24
N THR A 201 1.41 -1.63 5.23
CA THR A 201 2.00 -1.80 3.89
C THR A 201 3.32 -1.04 3.76
N LYS A 202 4.26 -1.61 3.01
CA LYS A 202 5.56 -0.98 2.72
C LYS A 202 5.37 0.13 1.69
N LYS A 203 6.03 1.27 1.90
CA LYS A 203 6.17 2.37 0.93
C LYS A 203 4.86 2.90 0.31
N GLU A 204 3.72 2.69 0.96
CA GLU A 204 2.42 3.18 0.49
C GLU A 204 2.07 4.52 1.13
N ILE A 205 2.01 4.57 2.47
CA ILE A 205 1.73 5.78 3.25
C ILE A 205 3.02 6.29 3.90
N SER A 206 3.26 7.60 3.79
CA SER A 206 4.41 8.29 4.38
C SER A 206 4.04 9.18 5.57
N GLU A 207 2.78 9.59 5.66
CA GLU A 207 2.28 10.40 6.76
C GLU A 207 0.80 10.13 7.02
N ILE A 208 0.42 10.12 8.30
CA ILE A 208 -0.95 10.04 8.78
C ILE A 208 -1.14 11.20 9.77
N SER A 209 -2.18 12.00 9.57
CA SER A 209 -2.43 13.16 10.41
C SER A 209 -3.91 13.44 10.56
N TRP A 210 -4.27 14.02 11.70
CA TRP A 210 -5.56 14.67 11.89
C TRP A 210 -5.58 16.02 11.19
N HIS A 211 -6.65 16.31 10.47
CA HIS A 211 -6.87 17.59 9.80
C HIS A 211 -8.21 18.17 10.20
N ASN A 212 -8.24 19.48 10.51
CA ASN A 212 -9.48 20.18 10.79
C ASN A 212 -10.34 20.22 9.52
N ILE A 213 -11.60 19.80 9.64
CA ILE A 213 -12.55 19.73 8.51
C ILE A 213 -12.75 21.11 7.88
N ASP A 214 -12.70 22.18 8.66
CA ASP A 214 -12.84 23.55 8.13
C ASP A 214 -11.60 24.04 7.37
N GLU A 215 -10.43 23.41 7.57
CA GLU A 215 -9.22 23.69 6.78
C GLU A 215 -9.19 22.94 5.44
N LEU A 216 -10.11 21.99 5.22
CA LEU A 216 -10.19 21.17 3.98
C LEU A 216 -10.95 21.84 2.83
N LEU A 217 -11.55 23.02 3.06
CA LEU A 217 -12.28 23.79 2.06
C LEU A 217 -11.41 24.16 0.84
N PRO A 218 -12.01 24.36 -0.36
CA PRO A 218 -13.45 24.44 -0.63
C PRO A 218 -14.14 23.08 -0.80
N ALA A 219 -15.41 23.02 -0.43
CA ALA A 219 -16.31 21.94 -0.87
C ALA A 219 -16.66 22.16 -2.35
N GLY A 220 -16.77 21.08 -3.10
CA GLY A 220 -17.06 21.09 -4.54
C GLY A 220 -16.78 19.73 -5.16
N ASP A 221 -17.00 19.62 -6.47
CA ASP A 221 -16.91 18.35 -7.20
C ASP A 221 -15.50 18.05 -7.74
N ASP A 222 -14.51 18.90 -7.42
CA ASP A 222 -13.15 18.71 -7.90
C ASP A 222 -12.48 17.50 -7.23
N ALA A 223 -12.05 16.54 -8.04
CA ALA A 223 -11.25 15.41 -7.56
C ALA A 223 -9.93 15.87 -6.94
N ILE A 224 -9.35 16.99 -7.40
CA ILE A 224 -8.12 17.58 -6.85
C ILE A 224 -8.44 18.99 -6.37
N SER A 225 -8.26 19.25 -5.08
CA SER A 225 -8.45 20.58 -4.49
C SER A 225 -7.24 20.99 -3.66
N ARG A 226 -7.26 22.20 -3.11
CA ARG A 226 -6.28 22.66 -2.12
C ARG A 226 -7.01 23.07 -0.85
N GLY A 227 -6.51 22.63 0.30
CA GLY A 227 -6.97 23.14 1.58
C GLY A 227 -6.57 24.60 1.79
N VAL A 228 -7.11 25.24 2.84
CA VAL A 228 -6.86 26.66 3.17
C VAL A 228 -5.36 26.95 3.38
N ASN A 229 -4.61 25.98 3.90
CA ASN A 229 -3.17 26.05 4.10
C ASN A 229 -2.33 25.74 2.83
N GLY A 230 -2.97 25.55 1.68
CA GLY A 230 -2.33 25.24 0.39
C GLY A 230 -2.00 23.77 0.16
N MET A 231 -2.31 22.87 1.11
CA MET A 231 -2.07 21.43 0.96
C MET A 231 -2.90 20.83 -0.17
N LYS A 232 -2.29 19.98 -0.98
CA LYS A 232 -2.97 19.31 -2.09
C LYS A 232 -3.85 18.18 -1.55
N LEU A 233 -5.12 18.18 -1.92
CA LEU A 233 -6.11 17.17 -1.54
C LEU A 233 -6.52 16.37 -2.77
N TYR A 234 -6.83 15.09 -2.59
CA TYR A 234 -7.37 14.24 -3.65
C TYR A 234 -8.57 13.45 -3.13
N MET A 235 -9.71 13.54 -3.82
CA MET A 235 -10.99 12.92 -3.44
C MET A 235 -11.43 13.29 -2.02
N VAL A 236 -11.25 14.56 -1.63
CA VAL A 236 -11.69 15.08 -0.32
C VAL A 236 -12.87 16.03 -0.48
N ALA A 237 -12.73 17.07 -1.31
CA ALA A 237 -13.76 18.11 -1.51
C ALA A 237 -15.17 17.57 -1.80
N PRO A 238 -15.35 16.52 -2.64
CA PRO A 238 -16.69 15.98 -2.95
C PRO A 238 -17.41 15.38 -1.75
N PHE A 239 -16.69 15.01 -0.69
CA PHE A 239 -17.26 14.41 0.51
C PHE A 239 -17.59 15.44 1.60
N LEU A 240 -17.04 16.66 1.52
CA LEU A 240 -17.13 17.64 2.61
C LEU A 240 -18.56 18.13 2.86
N GLN A 241 -19.37 18.32 1.81
CA GLN A 241 -20.76 18.77 1.98
C GLN A 241 -21.59 17.72 2.71
N GLY A 242 -21.54 16.46 2.25
CA GLY A 242 -22.23 15.34 2.89
C GLY A 242 -21.74 15.11 4.32
N LEU A 243 -20.42 15.25 4.55
CA LEU A 243 -19.83 15.07 5.88
C LEU A 243 -20.32 16.13 6.86
N LYS A 244 -20.34 17.40 6.46
CA LYS A 244 -20.85 18.49 7.32
C LYS A 244 -22.34 18.30 7.64
N ALA A 245 -23.14 17.85 6.67
CA ALA A 245 -24.56 17.54 6.89
C ALA A 245 -24.73 16.39 7.90
N TRP A 246 -23.94 15.32 7.77
CA TRP A 246 -23.98 14.20 8.72
C TRP A 246 -23.54 14.61 10.13
N ILE A 247 -22.48 15.42 10.25
CA ILE A 247 -22.01 15.92 11.55
C ILE A 247 -23.10 16.76 12.23
N ALA A 248 -23.82 17.60 11.48
CA ALA A 248 -24.88 18.44 12.03
C ALA A 248 -26.04 17.63 12.65
N THR A 249 -26.28 16.40 12.18
CA THR A 249 -27.35 15.54 12.71
C THR A 249 -26.90 14.58 13.80
N HIS A 250 -25.59 14.29 13.92
CA HIS A 250 -25.05 13.30 14.85
C HIS A 250 -24.18 13.88 15.97
N ARG A 251 -23.83 15.16 15.93
CA ARG A 251 -22.99 15.78 16.96
C ARG A 251 -23.73 15.87 18.30
N HIS A 252 -23.18 15.21 19.33
CA HIS A 252 -23.72 15.31 20.68
C HIS A 252 -23.50 16.72 21.28
N PRO A 253 -24.51 17.31 21.96
CA PRO A 253 -24.39 18.64 22.56
C PRO A 253 -23.25 18.80 23.58
N GLN A 254 -22.79 17.70 24.19
CA GLN A 254 -21.75 17.71 25.23
C GLN A 254 -20.35 18.08 24.72
N TYR A 255 -20.10 18.04 23.40
CA TYR A 255 -18.82 18.39 22.78
C TYR A 255 -18.76 19.84 22.25
N GLN A 256 -19.61 20.73 22.74
CA GLN A 256 -19.49 22.16 22.48
C GLN A 256 -18.25 22.71 23.21
N LYS A 257 -17.14 22.79 22.47
CA LYS A 257 -15.83 23.41 22.82
C LYS A 257 -15.02 22.67 23.89
N SER A 258 -14.28 21.65 23.49
CA SER A 258 -13.04 21.26 24.19
C SER A 258 -11.84 21.81 23.40
N ASP A 259 -11.09 22.73 24.00
CA ASP A 259 -9.88 23.33 23.41
C ASP A 259 -8.65 22.39 23.52
N THR A 260 -8.88 21.08 23.40
CA THR A 260 -7.79 20.09 23.43
C THR A 260 -7.14 20.05 22.06
N SER A 261 -6.13 20.90 21.90
CA SER A 261 -5.25 21.00 20.75
C SER A 261 -4.42 19.72 20.53
N ALA A 262 -5.05 18.64 20.07
CA ALA A 262 -4.34 17.58 19.34
C ALA A 262 -4.08 18.07 17.90
N ARG A 263 -3.25 19.11 17.75
CA ARG A 263 -2.60 19.46 16.47
C ARG A 263 -1.48 18.44 16.30
N GLY A 264 -1.71 17.34 15.59
CA GLY A 264 -0.72 16.27 15.59
C GLY A 264 -0.72 15.44 14.32
N THR A 265 0.43 15.46 13.64
CA THR A 265 0.87 14.31 12.85
C THR A 265 0.90 13.10 13.78
N VAL A 266 0.14 12.05 13.45
CA VAL A 266 0.08 10.84 14.28
C VAL A 266 1.22 9.90 13.92
N TRP A 267 1.54 9.83 12.64
CA TRP A 267 2.61 8.98 12.14
C TRP A 267 3.30 9.62 10.95
N LYS A 268 4.63 9.50 10.90
CA LYS A 268 5.46 9.98 9.79
C LYS A 268 6.63 9.04 9.58
N ALA A 269 6.86 8.65 8.33
CA ALA A 269 8.03 7.89 7.96
C ALA A 269 9.32 8.67 8.28
N LYS A 270 10.25 8.04 8.98
CA LYS A 270 11.62 8.58 9.13
C LYS A 270 12.36 8.31 7.84
N ASN A 271 12.76 9.36 7.12
CA ASN A 271 13.74 9.21 6.05
C ASN A 271 15.08 8.85 6.70
N SER A 272 15.55 7.62 6.50
CA SER A 272 16.91 7.21 6.84
C SER A 272 17.90 7.93 5.93
N SER A 273 18.12 9.21 6.18
CA SER A 273 19.20 10.01 5.60
C SER A 273 19.95 10.73 6.71
N THR A 274 20.34 9.98 7.74
CA THR A 274 21.38 10.37 8.68
C THR A 274 22.30 9.18 8.83
N GLY A 275 23.56 9.38 8.44
CA GLY A 275 24.57 8.32 8.40
C GLY A 275 24.69 7.64 9.77
N ALA A 276 24.29 6.37 9.81
CA ALA A 276 24.68 5.51 10.91
C ALA A 276 26.17 5.22 10.74
N ALA A 277 26.97 5.79 11.65
CA ALA A 277 28.37 5.42 11.82
C ALA A 277 28.50 3.89 12.01
N PRO A 278 29.58 3.27 11.52
CA PRO A 278 29.71 1.82 11.55
C PRO A 278 29.79 1.33 12.99
N VAL A 279 28.85 0.47 13.38
CA VAL A 279 28.92 -0.28 14.62
C VAL A 279 30.00 -1.34 14.44
N GLU A 280 31.14 -1.16 15.11
CA GLU A 280 32.18 -2.17 15.23
C GLU A 280 31.60 -3.41 15.93
N ASN A 281 31.57 -4.52 15.22
CA ASN A 281 31.20 -5.81 15.80
C ASN A 281 32.35 -6.33 16.68
N PRO A 282 32.10 -6.72 17.94
CA PRO A 282 33.14 -7.21 18.82
C PRO A 282 33.61 -8.61 18.40
N VAL A 283 34.94 -8.75 18.34
CA VAL A 283 35.69 -9.98 18.09
C VAL A 283 35.42 -10.96 19.24
N ILE A 284 34.70 -12.05 18.95
CA ILE A 284 34.63 -13.21 19.86
C ILE A 284 35.70 -14.21 19.42
N THR A 285 36.76 -14.25 20.21
CA THR A 285 37.81 -15.28 20.23
C THR A 285 37.26 -16.58 20.79
N ARG A 286 37.20 -17.66 19.99
CA ARG A 286 37.29 -19.04 20.49
C ARG A 286 38.00 -19.97 19.50
N THR A 287 39.17 -20.40 19.98
CA THR A 287 39.91 -21.65 19.78
C THR A 287 39.14 -22.85 19.20
N GLY A 288 39.76 -23.56 18.26
CA GLY A 288 39.39 -24.95 17.92
C GLY A 288 39.72 -25.34 16.47
N SER A 289 40.69 -26.22 16.32
CA SER A 289 41.25 -26.85 15.11
C SER A 289 40.23 -27.56 14.19
N ASP A 290 40.22 -27.23 12.89
CA ASP A 290 40.64 -28.12 11.78
C ASP A 290 40.38 -27.47 10.40
N PRO A 291 41.19 -27.75 9.36
CA PRO A 291 41.23 -26.95 8.14
C PRO A 291 40.19 -27.42 7.13
N GLN A 292 38.98 -26.87 7.20
CA GLN A 292 38.06 -26.92 6.06
C GLN A 292 38.21 -25.63 5.25
N THR A 293 38.62 -25.80 4.00
CA THR A 293 38.77 -24.78 2.96
C THR A 293 37.70 -23.69 3.06
N LEU A 294 38.12 -22.47 3.33
CA LEU A 294 37.27 -21.28 3.41
C LEU A 294 36.67 -20.97 2.04
N ASP A 295 35.48 -21.50 1.73
CA ASP A 295 34.71 -21.02 0.58
C ASP A 295 34.17 -19.61 0.91
N SER A 296 34.85 -18.60 0.38
CA SER A 296 34.57 -17.17 0.56
C SER A 296 33.72 -16.59 -0.58
N ARG A 297 33.04 -17.43 -1.37
CA ARG A 297 32.15 -16.96 -2.43
C ARG A 297 30.89 -16.28 -1.82
N PRO A 298 30.39 -15.20 -2.45
CA PRO A 298 29.14 -14.56 -2.04
C PRO A 298 27.99 -15.56 -1.93
N GLY A 299 27.11 -15.37 -0.94
CA GLY A 299 25.94 -16.23 -0.75
C GLY A 299 26.20 -17.52 0.04
N LYS A 300 27.27 -17.62 0.83
CA LYS A 300 27.54 -18.78 1.72
C LYS A 300 26.33 -19.18 2.58
N SER A 301 25.61 -18.21 3.16
CA SER A 301 24.36 -18.47 3.91
C SER A 301 23.27 -19.10 3.05
N PHE A 302 23.12 -18.68 1.79
CA PHE A 302 22.11 -19.23 0.88
C PHE A 302 22.49 -20.62 0.36
N ARG A 303 23.78 -20.86 0.07
CA ARG A 303 24.25 -22.18 -0.41
C ARG A 303 24.14 -23.26 0.66
N ASN A 304 24.33 -22.88 1.92
CA ASN A 304 24.20 -23.79 3.05
C ASN A 304 22.79 -23.80 3.64
N PHE A 305 21.87 -22.99 3.11
CA PHE A 305 20.49 -23.01 3.54
C PHE A 305 19.86 -24.35 3.14
N ARG A 306 19.55 -25.15 4.16
CA ARG A 306 18.73 -26.35 4.03
C ARG A 306 17.40 -26.03 4.68
N PHE A 307 16.31 -26.29 3.96
CA PHE A 307 15.00 -26.36 4.60
C PHE A 307 15.04 -27.52 5.58
N ASP A 308 14.89 -27.24 6.87
CA ASP A 308 14.66 -28.28 7.87
C ASP A 308 13.18 -28.69 7.81
N THR A 309 12.84 -29.40 6.74
CA THR A 309 11.48 -29.85 6.45
C THR A 309 10.92 -30.68 7.60
N ALA A 310 11.77 -31.45 8.29
CA ALA A 310 11.37 -32.26 9.43
C ALA A 310 10.90 -31.38 10.60
N SER A 311 11.69 -30.37 11.00
CA SER A 311 11.30 -29.46 12.09
C SER A 311 10.06 -28.63 11.76
N ILE A 312 9.89 -28.23 10.49
CA ILE A 312 8.71 -27.47 10.05
C ILE A 312 7.45 -28.34 10.10
N LEU A 313 7.51 -29.56 9.57
CA LEU A 313 6.38 -30.50 9.62
C LEU A 313 6.04 -30.87 11.07
N GLN A 314 7.04 -31.10 11.92
CA GLN A 314 6.82 -31.37 13.34
C GLN A 314 6.15 -30.19 14.05
N SER A 315 6.52 -28.95 13.73
CA SER A 315 5.90 -27.74 14.28
C SER A 315 4.46 -27.55 13.80
N MET A 316 4.18 -27.90 12.54
CA MET A 316 2.82 -27.90 11.97
C MET A 316 1.95 -28.97 12.64
N GLU A 317 2.44 -30.21 12.76
CA GLU A 317 1.73 -31.29 13.45
C GLU A 317 1.46 -30.94 14.92
N ALA A 318 2.43 -30.36 15.62
CA ALA A 318 2.26 -29.91 17.00
C ALA A 318 1.24 -28.78 17.16
N SER A 319 1.01 -27.97 16.12
CA SER A 319 -0.01 -26.91 16.15
C SER A 319 -1.41 -27.46 15.83
N PHE A 320 -1.53 -28.49 14.99
CA PHE A 320 -2.81 -29.20 14.78
C PHE A 320 -3.25 -30.05 15.97
N LEU A 321 -2.33 -30.50 16.81
CA LEU A 321 -2.64 -31.24 18.05
C LEU A 321 -3.06 -30.34 19.22
N ARG A 322 -3.02 -29.02 19.07
CA ARG A 322 -3.43 -28.04 20.10
C ARG A 322 -4.87 -27.53 19.96
N THR A 323 -5.65 -28.09 19.03
CA THR A 323 -7.10 -27.89 18.91
C THR A 323 -7.84 -29.14 19.36
#